data_AF-A0ABD0SXJ4-F1
#
_entry.id   AF-A0ABD0SXJ4-F1
#
_cell.length_a   1.000
_cell.length_b   1.000
_cell.length_c   1.000
_cell.angle_alpha   90.00
_cell.angle_beta   90.00
_cell.angle_gamma   90.00
#
_symmetry.space_group_name_H-M   'P 1'
#
loop_
_entity.id
_entity.type
_entity.pdbx_description
1 polymer ?
#
loop_
_entity_poly.entity_id
_entity_poly.type
_entity_poly.pdbx_seq_one_letter_code
_entity_poly.pdbx_strand_id
1 'polypeptide(L)'
;MPRTRPACYWTRRLELDLVEFIREREFVWKPVANTNHHIQQKYKAFAEFAAKLGRGFTARSVRDRWVNIRSTFNHNLRRVEKSKETAQTQNQIYVPCWPLWKPLQFLREVSRSDDVRYEGYQSGQLEYTINQQVEVKQEAQSDFDDNGLLRIRQRGQRTDRPRRKVTYSRVQTSQCKKVIDNLINAMEPLVNREKNRESYGFFGKHVAERLNTMRENDAECAARDIMKLLEVWQLAT
;
A
#
# COMPACT_ATOMS: atom_id res chain seq x y z
N MET A 1 31.98 1.93 7.17
CA MET A 1 31.51 0.54 7.35
C MET A 1 30.02 0.44 7.06
N PRO A 2 29.58 -0.07 5.90
CA PRO A 2 28.16 -0.33 5.67
C PRO A 2 27.75 -1.52 6.54
N ARG A 3 26.96 -1.28 7.59
CA ARG A 3 26.35 -2.36 8.37
C ARG A 3 25.24 -2.98 7.51
N THR A 4 25.56 -4.04 6.75
CA THR A 4 24.52 -4.89 6.17
C THR A 4 23.72 -5.46 7.33
N ARG A 5 22.45 -5.04 7.45
CA ARG A 5 21.57 -5.61 8.45
C ARG A 5 21.40 -7.09 8.11
N PRO A 6 21.63 -8.02 9.04
CA PRO A 6 21.45 -9.44 8.77
C PRO A 6 20.01 -9.69 8.32
N ALA A 7 19.85 -10.44 7.24
CA ALA A 7 18.54 -10.80 6.73
C ALA A 7 17.81 -11.66 7.78
N CYS A 8 16.61 -11.24 8.19
CA CYS A 8 15.76 -12.07 9.03
C CYS A 8 15.09 -13.15 8.19
N TYR A 9 15.31 -14.41 8.52
CA TYR A 9 14.71 -15.55 7.82
C TYR A 9 13.45 -16.03 8.55
N TRP A 10 12.31 -16.03 7.85
CA TRP A 10 11.04 -16.49 8.40
C TRP A 10 10.80 -17.95 8.03
N THR A 11 10.81 -18.82 9.04
CA THR A 11 10.37 -20.21 8.89
C THR A 11 8.87 -20.30 9.14
N ARG A 12 8.24 -21.36 8.63
CA ARG A 12 6.83 -21.67 8.90
C ARG A 12 6.51 -21.72 10.40
N ARG A 13 7.43 -22.25 11.22
CA ARG A 13 7.25 -22.32 12.68
C ARG A 13 7.16 -20.92 13.28
N LEU A 14 8.10 -20.03 12.94
CA LEU A 14 8.09 -18.65 13.43
C LEU A 14 6.85 -17.86 12.98
N GLU A 15 6.32 -18.17 11.81
CA GLU A 15 5.07 -17.57 11.33
C GLU A 15 3.86 -18.04 12.12
N LEU A 16 3.80 -19.33 12.46
CA LEU A 16 2.75 -19.86 13.32
C LEU A 16 2.84 -19.24 14.72
N ASP A 17 4.05 -19.13 15.28
CA ASP A 17 4.29 -18.48 16.57
C ASP A 17 3.85 -17.00 16.54
N LEU A 18 4.11 -16.30 15.42
CA LEU A 18 3.67 -14.93 15.22
C LEU A 18 2.14 -14.82 15.16
N VAL A 19 1.49 -15.74 14.45
CA VAL A 19 0.01 -15.76 14.35
C VAL A 19 -0.60 -16.00 15.73
N GLU A 20 -0.07 -16.94 16.50
CA GLU A 20 -0.53 -17.23 17.86
C GLU A 20 -0.35 -16.02 18.79
N PHE A 21 0.85 -15.43 18.77
CA PHE A 21 1.17 -14.24 19.56
C PHE A 21 0.24 -13.05 19.26
N ILE A 22 -0.15 -12.88 17.99
CA ILE A 22 -1.08 -11.84 17.57
C ILE A 22 -2.51 -12.19 17.92
N ARG A 23 -2.91 -13.46 17.81
CA ARG A 23 -4.23 -13.94 18.21
C ARG A 23 -4.55 -13.54 19.66
N GLU A 24 -3.60 -13.76 20.57
CA GLU A 24 -3.68 -13.35 21.98
C GLU A 24 -3.80 -11.84 22.19
N ARG A 25 -3.28 -11.02 21.25
CA ARG A 25 -3.21 -9.56 21.37
C ARG A 25 -4.22 -8.88 20.46
N GLU A 26 -5.45 -8.86 20.94
CA GLU A 26 -6.61 -8.35 20.20
C GLU A 26 -6.45 -6.92 19.67
N PHE A 27 -5.76 -6.03 20.41
CA PHE A 27 -5.49 -4.65 20.00
C PHE A 27 -4.63 -4.51 18.72
N VAL A 28 -3.96 -5.59 18.29
CA VAL A 28 -3.15 -5.62 17.07
C VAL A 28 -4.01 -5.84 15.83
N TRP A 29 -5.12 -6.59 15.94
CA TRP A 29 -5.88 -7.07 14.78
C TRP A 29 -7.37 -6.72 14.80
N LYS A 30 -8.02 -6.50 15.95
CA LYS A 30 -9.43 -6.11 16.04
C LYS A 30 -9.65 -4.63 15.63
N PRO A 31 -10.59 -4.30 14.71
CA PRO A 31 -10.85 -2.94 14.25
C PRO A 31 -11.21 -1.96 15.35
N VAL A 32 -12.03 -2.39 16.32
CA VAL A 32 -12.58 -1.57 17.42
C VAL A 32 -11.49 -0.89 18.27
N ALA A 33 -10.30 -1.51 18.40
CA ALA A 33 -9.15 -0.95 19.12
C ALA A 33 -7.96 -0.60 18.18
N ASN A 34 -8.07 -0.88 16.88
CA ASN A 34 -7.00 -0.71 15.88
C ASN A 34 -6.99 0.71 15.28
N THR A 35 -7.30 1.72 16.09
CA THR A 35 -7.04 3.11 15.71
C THR A 35 -5.53 3.41 15.71
N ASN A 36 -5.13 4.44 14.96
CA ASN A 36 -3.74 4.93 14.95
C ASN A 36 -3.25 5.37 16.33
N HIS A 37 -4.16 5.59 17.28
CA HIS A 37 -3.87 6.00 18.65
C HIS A 37 -2.97 4.98 19.38
N HIS A 38 -3.14 3.68 19.11
CA HIS A 38 -2.35 2.61 19.74
C HIS A 38 -1.12 2.18 18.93
N ILE A 39 -0.59 3.04 18.04
CA ILE A 39 0.56 2.69 17.20
C ILE A 39 1.79 2.30 18.03
N GLN A 40 2.01 2.97 19.16
CA GLN A 40 3.10 2.66 20.09
C GLN A 40 2.89 1.30 20.79
N GLN A 41 1.66 0.99 21.20
CA GLN A 41 1.34 -0.29 21.83
C GLN A 41 1.53 -1.46 20.85
N LYS A 42 1.13 -1.29 19.59
CA LYS A 42 1.40 -2.25 18.51
C LYS A 42 2.91 -2.39 18.25
N TYR A 43 3.64 -1.27 18.21
CA TYR A 43 5.09 -1.30 18.06
C TYR A 43 5.75 -2.06 19.21
N LYS A 44 5.32 -1.80 20.45
CA LYS A 44 5.80 -2.49 21.66
C LYS A 44 5.55 -4.00 21.58
N ALA A 45 4.37 -4.42 21.14
CA ALA A 45 4.06 -5.84 20.92
C ALA A 45 4.97 -6.49 19.88
N PHE A 46 5.19 -5.83 18.73
CA PHE A 46 6.12 -6.35 17.72
C PHE A 46 7.58 -6.35 18.19
N ALA A 47 7.97 -5.38 19.02
CA ALA A 47 9.30 -5.36 19.64
C ALA A 47 9.48 -6.49 20.65
N GLU A 48 8.46 -6.79 21.45
CA GLU A 48 8.45 -7.93 22.38
C GLU A 48 8.63 -9.26 21.63
N PHE A 49 7.88 -9.46 20.54
CA PHE A 49 8.04 -10.65 19.71
C PHE A 49 9.43 -10.72 19.05
N ALA A 50 9.93 -9.61 18.50
CA ALA A 50 11.26 -9.55 17.92
C ALA A 50 12.36 -9.87 18.94
N ALA A 51 12.22 -9.42 20.19
CA ALA A 51 13.16 -9.71 21.26
C ALA A 51 13.22 -11.22 21.58
N LYS A 52 12.06 -11.91 21.54
CA LYS A 52 11.99 -13.38 21.73
C LYS A 52 12.69 -14.16 20.62
N LEU A 53 12.70 -13.65 19.39
CA LEU A 53 13.36 -14.29 18.25
C LEU A 53 14.88 -14.07 18.21
N GLY A 54 15.39 -13.04 18.89
CA GLY A 54 16.81 -12.75 18.99
C GLY A 54 17.38 -11.95 17.81
N ARG A 55 18.67 -12.14 17.54
CA ARG A 55 19.43 -11.30 16.60
C ARG A 55 18.88 -11.40 15.17
N GLY A 56 18.72 -10.26 14.51
CA GLY A 56 18.25 -10.14 13.13
C GLY A 56 16.78 -9.76 13.00
N PHE A 57 15.96 -9.99 14.03
CA PHE A 57 14.57 -9.55 14.03
C PHE A 57 14.43 -8.15 14.62
N THR A 58 13.60 -7.34 13.98
CA THR A 58 13.21 -6.00 14.44
C THR A 58 11.70 -5.89 14.49
N ALA A 59 11.17 -5.00 15.33
CA ALA A 59 9.74 -4.70 15.36
C ALA A 59 9.18 -4.34 13.97
N ARG A 60 10.01 -3.73 13.12
CA ARG A 60 9.66 -3.45 11.72
C ARG A 60 9.52 -4.74 10.90
N SER A 61 10.53 -5.62 10.92
CA SER A 61 10.46 -6.89 10.17
C SER A 61 9.29 -7.78 10.59
N VAL A 62 8.94 -7.78 11.88
CA VAL A 62 7.78 -8.53 12.41
C VAL A 62 6.47 -7.93 11.90
N ARG A 63 6.34 -6.60 11.95
CA ARG A 63 5.18 -5.88 11.39
C ARG A 63 5.02 -6.15 9.91
N ASP A 64 6.10 -6.02 9.14
CA ASP A 64 6.08 -6.21 7.69
C ASP A 64 5.68 -7.66 7.35
N ARG A 65 6.17 -8.65 8.11
CA ARG A 65 5.73 -10.05 7.97
C ARG A 65 4.25 -10.22 8.28
N TRP A 66 3.76 -9.63 9.38
CA TRP A 66 2.35 -9.69 9.73
C TRP A 66 1.45 -9.07 8.65
N VAL A 67 1.84 -7.91 8.10
CA VAL A 67 1.11 -7.26 7.00
C VAL A 67 1.01 -8.20 5.79
N ASN A 68 2.11 -8.87 5.43
CA ASN A 68 2.13 -9.84 4.33
C ASN A 68 1.20 -11.03 4.61
N ILE A 69 1.30 -11.64 5.79
CA ILE A 69 0.43 -12.77 6.21
C ILE A 69 -1.04 -12.37 6.09
N ARG A 70 -1.44 -11.24 6.66
CA ARG A 70 -2.82 -10.76 6.61
C ARG A 70 -3.28 -10.46 5.18
N SER A 71 -2.41 -9.91 4.34
CA SER A 71 -2.71 -9.66 2.92
C SER A 71 -2.98 -10.96 2.17
N THR A 72 -2.12 -11.98 2.34
CA THR A 72 -2.28 -13.31 1.75
C THR A 72 -3.55 -13.99 2.26
N PHE A 73 -3.89 -13.83 3.54
CA PHE A 73 -5.14 -14.33 4.10
C PHE A 73 -6.35 -13.68 3.42
N ASN A 74 -6.41 -12.35 3.35
CA ASN A 74 -7.53 -11.63 2.72
C ASN A 74 -7.67 -11.94 1.22
N HIS A 75 -6.55 -12.18 0.53
CA HIS A 75 -6.59 -12.66 -0.86
C HIS A 75 -7.23 -14.04 -0.96
N ASN A 76 -6.79 -15.01 -0.14
CA ASN A 76 -7.38 -16.34 -0.11
C ASN A 76 -8.85 -16.31 0.31
N LEU A 77 -9.21 -15.49 1.30
CA LEU A 77 -10.58 -15.32 1.75
C LEU A 77 -11.50 -14.89 0.61
N ARG A 78 -11.11 -13.89 -0.18
CA ARG A 78 -11.89 -13.47 -1.36
C ARG A 78 -12.06 -14.59 -2.39
N ARG A 79 -11.05 -15.45 -2.57
CA ARG A 79 -11.16 -16.62 -3.47
C ARG A 79 -12.14 -17.66 -2.92
N VAL A 80 -12.11 -17.90 -1.60
CA VAL A 80 -13.05 -18.81 -0.95
C VAL A 80 -14.47 -18.28 -1.07
N GLU A 81 -14.73 -17.01 -0.75
CA GLU A 81 -16.08 -16.43 -0.86
C GLU A 81 -16.58 -16.45 -2.31
N LYS A 82 -15.74 -16.05 -3.28
CA LYS A 82 -16.10 -16.15 -4.71
C LYS A 82 -16.43 -17.58 -5.14
N SER A 83 -15.67 -18.57 -4.66
CA SER A 83 -15.93 -19.97 -4.99
C SER A 83 -17.25 -20.47 -4.40
N LYS A 84 -17.64 -20.00 -3.20
CA LYS A 84 -18.93 -20.32 -2.59
C LYS A 84 -20.10 -19.75 -3.38
N GLU A 85 -19.96 -18.53 -3.92
CA GLU A 85 -20.99 -17.92 -4.77
C GLU A 85 -21.23 -18.71 -6.06
N THR A 86 -20.19 -19.32 -6.62
CA THR A 86 -20.27 -20.07 -7.88
C THR A 86 -20.48 -21.57 -7.72
N ALA A 87 -20.23 -22.12 -6.53
CA ALA A 87 -20.27 -23.56 -6.28
C ALA A 87 -21.71 -24.05 -6.08
N GLN A 88 -22.10 -25.08 -6.81
CA GLN A 88 -23.39 -25.77 -6.60
C GLN A 88 -23.29 -26.83 -5.50
N THR A 89 -22.08 -27.25 -5.14
CA THR A 89 -21.83 -28.30 -4.15
C THR A 89 -20.62 -27.96 -3.30
N GLN A 90 -20.63 -28.35 -2.02
CA GLN A 90 -19.57 -28.05 -1.05
C GLN A 90 -18.16 -28.48 -1.52
N ASN A 91 -18.07 -29.54 -2.32
CA ASN A 91 -16.81 -30.08 -2.86
C ASN A 91 -16.18 -29.21 -3.95
N GLN A 92 -16.91 -28.23 -4.50
CA GLN A 92 -16.39 -27.28 -5.49
C GLN A 92 -15.83 -26.00 -4.86
N ILE A 93 -16.00 -25.83 -3.54
CA ILE A 93 -15.50 -24.65 -2.84
C ILE A 93 -13.98 -24.73 -2.76
N TYR A 94 -13.32 -23.63 -3.14
CA TYR A 94 -11.88 -23.52 -3.06
C TYR A 94 -11.42 -23.62 -1.60
N VAL A 95 -10.48 -24.52 -1.33
CA VAL A 95 -9.82 -24.65 -0.02
C VAL A 95 -8.34 -24.28 -0.18
N PRO A 96 -7.88 -23.18 0.43
CA PRO A 96 -6.48 -22.79 0.37
C PRO A 96 -5.57 -23.85 1.00
N CYS A 97 -4.54 -24.30 0.28
CA CYS A 97 -3.49 -25.20 0.80
C CYS A 97 -2.43 -24.47 1.64
N TRP A 98 -2.71 -23.24 2.08
CA TRP A 98 -1.74 -22.42 2.79
C TRP A 98 -1.70 -22.80 4.28
N PRO A 99 -0.52 -23.13 4.85
CA PRO A 99 -0.42 -23.60 6.23
C PRO A 99 -1.00 -22.69 7.31
N LEU A 100 -0.99 -21.38 7.08
CA LEU A 100 -1.52 -20.40 8.04
C LEU A 100 -3.04 -20.20 7.89
N TRP A 101 -3.69 -20.85 6.92
CA TRP A 101 -5.11 -20.68 6.64
C TRP A 101 -6.01 -21.03 7.82
N LYS A 102 -5.80 -22.20 8.45
CA LYS A 102 -6.60 -22.63 9.62
C LYS A 102 -6.31 -21.75 10.85
N PRO A 103 -5.05 -21.50 11.24
CA PRO A 103 -4.73 -20.62 12.36
C PRO A 103 -5.28 -19.20 12.24
N LEU A 104 -5.45 -18.67 11.03
CA LEU A 104 -5.92 -17.30 10.79
C LEU A 104 -7.44 -17.15 10.74
N GLN A 105 -8.24 -18.21 10.94
CA GLN A 105 -9.70 -18.11 10.86
C GLN A 105 -10.31 -17.14 11.89
N PHE A 106 -9.64 -16.87 13.02
CA PHE A 106 -10.11 -15.89 14.01
C PHE A 106 -10.26 -14.47 13.42
N LEU A 107 -9.53 -14.15 12.34
CA LEU A 107 -9.68 -12.86 11.64
C LEU A 107 -11.05 -12.71 10.97
N ARG A 108 -11.74 -13.83 10.69
CA ARG A 108 -13.04 -13.87 10.00
C ARG A 108 -14.20 -13.61 10.94
N GLU A 109 -14.05 -13.98 12.21
CA GLU A 109 -15.10 -13.84 13.24
C GLU A 109 -15.43 -12.38 13.51
N VAL A 110 -14.44 -11.50 13.43
CA VAL A 110 -14.63 -10.06 13.64
C VAL A 110 -15.37 -9.40 12.47
N SER A 111 -15.12 -9.81 11.22
CA SER A 111 -15.86 -9.27 10.07
C SER A 111 -17.36 -9.59 10.09
N ARG A 112 -17.81 -10.58 10.89
CA ARG A 112 -19.23 -10.92 11.03
C ARG A 112 -19.91 -10.22 12.20
N SER A 113 -19.14 -9.86 13.24
CA SER A 113 -19.68 -9.20 14.44
C SER A 113 -19.94 -7.71 14.24
N ASP A 114 -19.30 -7.08 13.25
CA ASP A 114 -19.49 -5.65 12.96
C ASP A 114 -20.72 -5.36 12.07
N ASP A 115 -21.42 -6.39 11.57
CA ASP A 115 -22.67 -6.24 10.79
C ASP A 115 -23.95 -6.17 11.66
N VAL A 116 -23.84 -6.29 12.99
CA VAL A 116 -24.97 -6.20 13.93
C VAL A 116 -24.77 -5.06 14.91
N ARG A 117 -24.91 -3.81 14.43
CA ARG A 117 -25.35 -2.61 15.19
C ARG A 117 -25.36 -1.37 14.30
N TYR A 118 -26.38 -1.29 13.45
CA TYR A 118 -26.89 -0.01 12.99
C TYR A 118 -28.42 -0.09 12.86
N GLU A 119 -29.08 -0.48 13.96
CA GLU A 119 -30.52 -0.23 14.10
C GLU A 119 -30.73 1.23 14.50
N GLY A 120 -31.44 1.95 13.63
CA GLY A 120 -32.35 3.05 13.99
C GLY A 120 -31.82 4.14 14.92
N TYR A 121 -31.19 5.18 14.35
CA TYR A 121 -31.32 6.51 14.96
C TYR A 121 -32.77 6.98 14.79
N GLN A 122 -33.62 6.64 15.76
CA GLN A 122 -34.82 7.41 16.05
C GLN A 122 -34.44 8.51 17.03
N SER A 123 -34.49 9.75 16.56
CA SER A 123 -34.43 10.95 17.39
C SER A 123 -35.63 10.96 18.34
N GLY A 124 -35.40 10.52 19.59
CA GLY A 124 -36.37 10.58 20.67
C GLY A 124 -35.72 11.26 21.88
N GLN A 125 -36.28 12.41 22.25
CA GLN A 125 -35.92 13.18 23.43
C GLN A 125 -35.98 12.30 24.68
N LEU A 126 -34.91 12.27 25.47
CA LEU A 126 -34.93 11.76 26.84
C LEU A 126 -34.13 12.72 27.72
N GLU A 127 -34.88 13.42 28.57
CA GLU A 127 -34.41 14.26 29.66
C GLU A 127 -33.54 13.44 30.62
N TYR A 128 -32.36 13.96 30.97
CA TYR A 128 -31.57 13.43 32.08
C TYR A 128 -31.58 14.42 33.23
N THR A 129 -32.15 13.95 34.34
CA THR A 129 -32.13 14.58 35.66
C THR A 129 -30.70 14.72 36.16
N ILE A 130 -30.38 15.93 36.59
CA ILE A 130 -29.16 16.35 37.28
C ILE A 130 -29.00 15.55 38.58
N ASN A 131 -27.80 15.03 38.85
CA ASN A 131 -27.15 15.02 40.17
C ASN A 131 -25.82 14.24 40.17
N GLN A 132 -24.70 14.93 39.89
CA GLN A 132 -23.46 14.74 40.65
C GLN A 132 -22.49 15.88 40.34
N GLN A 133 -22.16 16.65 41.38
CA GLN A 133 -21.19 17.73 41.37
C GLN A 133 -19.78 17.16 41.25
N VAL A 134 -19.08 17.53 40.17
CA VAL A 134 -17.62 17.47 40.12
C VAL A 134 -17.14 18.87 39.72
N GLU A 135 -16.59 19.57 40.70
CA GLU A 135 -16.09 20.93 40.60
C GLU A 135 -14.76 20.93 39.83
N VAL A 136 -14.77 21.46 38.60
CA VAL A 136 -13.56 21.68 37.79
C VAL A 136 -13.25 23.17 37.78
N LYS A 137 -12.10 23.50 38.34
CA LYS A 137 -11.48 24.83 38.47
C LYS A 137 -11.33 25.49 37.08
N GLN A 138 -11.99 26.63 36.87
CA GLN A 138 -11.82 27.47 35.68
C GLN A 138 -10.54 28.30 35.81
N GLU A 139 -9.63 28.20 34.84
CA GLU A 139 -8.52 29.14 34.67
C GLU A 139 -8.96 30.29 33.76
N ALA A 140 -8.57 31.50 34.16
CA ALA A 140 -8.97 32.75 33.53
C ALA A 140 -8.37 32.88 32.11
N GLN A 141 -9.26 33.23 31.19
CA GLN A 141 -8.97 33.58 29.80
C GLN A 141 -8.30 34.96 29.78
N SER A 142 -7.01 35.03 29.44
CA SER A 142 -6.29 36.29 29.30
C SER A 142 -6.50 36.87 27.91
N ASP A 143 -7.21 38.00 27.85
CA ASP A 143 -7.33 38.88 26.70
C ASP A 143 -5.99 39.57 26.39
N PHE A 144 -5.29 39.09 25.36
CA PHE A 144 -4.27 39.87 24.66
C PHE A 144 -4.31 39.51 23.17
N ASP A 145 -5.11 40.27 22.43
CA ASP A 145 -5.00 40.42 20.98
C ASP A 145 -3.78 41.31 20.70
N ASP A 146 -2.68 40.71 20.25
CA ASP A 146 -1.60 41.42 19.55
C ASP A 146 -1.37 40.75 18.19
N ASN A 147 -2.01 41.37 17.19
CA ASN A 147 -1.49 41.55 15.84
C ASN A 147 -0.98 40.29 15.08
N GLY A 148 -1.92 39.47 14.62
CA GLY A 148 -1.97 39.11 13.20
C GLY A 148 -0.94 38.11 12.62
N LEU A 149 -0.10 37.44 13.42
CA LEU A 149 0.87 36.47 12.91
C LEU A 149 0.86 35.19 13.76
N LEU A 150 -0.13 34.32 13.52
CA LEU A 150 -0.04 32.84 13.57
C LEU A 150 -1.47 32.27 13.44
N ARG A 151 -2.04 32.36 12.23
CA ARG A 151 -3.23 31.55 11.89
C ARG A 151 -2.85 30.08 11.90
N ILE A 152 -3.13 29.39 13.00
CA ILE A 152 -3.16 27.93 13.06
C ILE A 152 -4.09 27.46 11.93
N ARG A 153 -3.52 26.77 10.95
CA ARG A 153 -4.24 26.33 9.75
C ARG A 153 -5.37 25.38 10.16
N GLN A 154 -6.61 25.80 9.93
CA GLN A 154 -7.76 24.90 9.99
C GLN A 154 -7.55 23.75 9.01
N ARG A 155 -7.73 22.53 9.53
CA ARG A 155 -7.63 21.27 8.82
C ARG A 155 -8.74 21.22 7.75
N GLY A 156 -8.43 21.75 6.55
CA GLY A 156 -9.40 21.93 5.47
C GLY A 156 -8.93 22.88 4.35
N GLN A 157 -7.93 23.73 4.61
CA GLN A 157 -7.36 24.58 3.56
C GLN A 157 -6.60 23.76 2.51
N ARG A 158 -7.07 23.85 1.26
CA ARG A 158 -6.48 23.21 0.08
C ARG A 158 -5.06 23.72 -0.13
N THR A 159 -4.12 22.81 -0.25
CA THR A 159 -2.82 23.10 -0.86
C THR A 159 -2.98 23.17 -2.38
N ASP A 160 -2.37 24.15 -3.05
CA ASP A 160 -2.23 24.27 -4.52
C ASP A 160 -1.32 23.18 -5.14
N ARG A 161 -1.48 21.95 -4.66
CA ARG A 161 -0.85 20.78 -5.27
C ARG A 161 -1.67 20.41 -6.50
N PRO A 162 -1.09 20.34 -7.72
CA PRO A 162 -1.83 19.94 -8.90
C PRO A 162 -2.38 18.53 -8.69
N ARG A 163 -3.69 18.46 -8.45
CA ARG A 163 -4.43 17.21 -8.25
C ARG A 163 -4.67 16.63 -9.64
N ARG A 164 -3.99 15.53 -9.97
CA ARG A 164 -4.30 14.75 -11.18
C ARG A 164 -5.78 14.38 -11.10
N LYS A 165 -6.63 15.04 -11.90
CA LYS A 165 -8.07 14.80 -11.95
C LYS A 165 -8.26 13.37 -12.44
N VAL A 166 -8.75 12.48 -11.57
CA VAL A 166 -9.31 11.20 -12.01
C VAL A 166 -10.67 11.54 -12.60
N THR A 167 -10.71 11.68 -13.91
CA THR A 167 -11.94 11.80 -14.68
C THR A 167 -12.71 10.49 -14.56
N TYR A 168 -13.78 10.48 -13.77
CA TYR A 168 -14.83 9.48 -13.92
C TYR A 168 -15.65 9.88 -15.16
N SER A 169 -15.29 9.36 -16.34
CA SER A 169 -16.19 9.41 -17.49
C SER A 169 -17.13 8.21 -17.45
N ARG A 170 -18.37 8.46 -17.04
CA ARG A 170 -19.52 7.64 -17.45
C ARG A 170 -19.67 7.81 -18.96
N VAL A 171 -19.23 6.83 -19.73
CA VAL A 171 -19.84 6.48 -21.01
C VAL A 171 -19.72 4.96 -21.13
N GLN A 172 -20.84 4.24 -21.21
CA GLN A 172 -20.85 2.87 -21.69
C GLN A 172 -20.43 2.90 -23.17
N THR A 173 -19.12 2.93 -23.43
CA THR A 173 -18.62 2.56 -24.74
C THR A 173 -18.67 1.04 -24.79
N SER A 174 -19.44 0.50 -25.74
CA SER A 174 -19.47 -0.93 -26.00
C SER A 174 -18.02 -1.42 -26.12
N GLN A 175 -17.74 -2.61 -25.59
CA GLN A 175 -16.40 -3.22 -25.67
C GLN A 175 -15.82 -3.13 -27.10
N CYS A 176 -16.68 -3.22 -28.12
CA CYS A 176 -16.35 -3.03 -29.52
C CYS A 176 -15.75 -1.65 -29.84
N LYS A 177 -16.27 -0.54 -29.28
CA LYS A 177 -15.69 0.79 -29.48
C LYS A 177 -14.27 0.87 -28.91
N LYS A 178 -14.02 0.32 -27.72
CA LYS A 178 -12.67 0.26 -27.15
C LYS A 178 -11.71 -0.58 -28.00
N VAL A 179 -12.20 -1.68 -28.57
CA VAL A 179 -11.40 -2.52 -29.48
C VAL A 179 -11.07 -1.76 -30.76
N ILE A 180 -12.03 -1.04 -31.34
CA ILE A 180 -11.81 -0.21 -32.54
C ILE A 180 -10.84 0.95 -32.23
N ASP A 181 -11.02 1.66 -31.11
CA ASP A 181 -10.11 2.74 -30.70
C ASP A 181 -8.69 2.21 -30.48
N ASN A 182 -8.54 1.03 -29.87
CA ASN A 182 -7.24 0.38 -29.70
C ASN A 182 -6.61 -0.03 -31.04
N LEU A 183 -7.42 -0.50 -31.99
CA LEU A 183 -6.97 -0.84 -33.35
C LEU A 183 -6.51 0.40 -34.11
N ILE A 184 -7.28 1.49 -34.04
CA ILE A 184 -6.91 2.77 -34.66
C ILE A 184 -5.59 3.28 -34.07
N ASN A 185 -5.44 3.29 -32.74
CA ASN A 185 -4.20 3.68 -32.08
C ASN A 185 -3.00 2.78 -32.44
N ALA A 186 -3.23 1.48 -32.60
CA ALA A 186 -2.18 0.54 -33.00
C ALA A 186 -1.76 0.72 -34.47
N MET A 187 -2.68 1.13 -35.33
CA MET A 187 -2.44 1.35 -36.76
C MET A 187 -1.99 2.77 -37.10
N GLU A 188 -2.24 3.75 -36.23
CA GLU A 188 -1.80 5.14 -36.37
C GLU A 188 -0.30 5.29 -36.71
N PRO A 189 0.65 4.59 -36.05
CA PRO A 189 2.07 4.67 -36.42
C PRO A 189 2.42 3.99 -37.75
N LEU A 190 1.54 3.14 -38.29
CA LEU A 190 1.72 2.52 -39.62
C LEU A 190 1.19 3.42 -40.73
N VAL A 191 0.13 4.18 -40.44
CA VAL A 191 -0.55 5.10 -41.37
C VAL A 191 0.18 6.44 -41.44
N ASN A 192 0.61 6.98 -40.29
CA ASN A 192 1.42 8.20 -40.21
C ASN A 192 2.91 7.87 -40.32
N ARG A 193 3.31 7.22 -41.42
CA ARG A 193 4.73 7.16 -41.85
C ARG A 193 5.17 8.54 -42.36
N GLU A 194 5.05 9.56 -41.54
CA GLU A 194 5.85 10.77 -41.70
C GLU A 194 7.25 10.48 -41.18
N LYS A 195 8.18 10.49 -42.12
CA LYS A 195 9.62 10.39 -41.92
C LYS A 195 10.07 11.40 -40.87
N ASN A 196 10.19 11.01 -39.60
CA ASN A 196 10.93 11.76 -38.61
C ASN A 196 11.72 10.86 -37.67
N ARG A 197 12.96 10.57 -38.09
CA ARG A 197 14.22 10.72 -37.32
C ARG A 197 14.33 10.17 -35.89
N GLU A 198 13.62 9.13 -35.48
CA GLU A 198 14.08 8.32 -34.35
C GLU A 198 15.05 7.23 -34.84
N SER A 199 16.23 7.65 -35.33
CA SER A 199 17.27 6.75 -35.86
C SER A 199 17.98 5.93 -34.79
N TYR A 200 17.55 6.01 -33.53
CA TYR A 200 18.17 5.30 -32.43
C TYR A 200 17.08 4.46 -31.76
N GLY A 201 16.97 3.20 -32.21
CA GLY A 201 16.05 2.24 -31.62
C GLY A 201 16.34 1.97 -30.14
N PHE A 202 15.67 0.96 -29.58
CA PHE A 202 15.77 0.57 -28.16
C PHE A 202 17.21 0.57 -27.62
N PHE A 203 18.18 0.08 -28.41
CA PHE A 203 19.58 0.04 -28.04
C PHE A 203 20.22 1.43 -27.93
N GLY A 204 20.01 2.32 -28.91
CA GLY A 204 20.56 3.67 -28.87
C GLY A 204 20.00 4.50 -27.71
N LYS A 205 18.71 4.31 -27.38
CA LYS A 205 18.09 4.90 -26.19
C LYS A 205 18.73 4.40 -24.90
N HIS A 206 19.00 3.10 -24.79
CA HIS A 206 19.66 2.51 -23.62
C HIS A 206 21.09 3.01 -23.45
N VAL A 207 21.85 3.12 -24.54
CA VAL A 207 23.23 3.65 -24.52
C VAL A 207 23.23 5.11 -24.06
N ALA A 208 22.34 5.94 -24.62
CA ALA A 208 22.22 7.35 -24.22
C ALA A 208 21.83 7.50 -22.73
N GLU A 209 20.88 6.68 -22.25
CA GLU A 209 20.49 6.67 -20.84
C GLU A 209 21.67 6.28 -19.93
N ARG A 210 22.48 5.29 -20.33
CA ARG A 210 23.66 4.87 -19.57
C ARG A 210 24.73 5.96 -19.53
N LEU A 211 25.03 6.62 -20.64
CA LEU A 211 26.01 7.72 -20.68
C LEU A 211 25.58 8.90 -19.80
N ASN A 212 24.30 9.25 -19.81
CA ASN A 212 23.75 10.33 -18.97
C ASN A 212 23.82 10.05 -17.46
N THR A 213 23.96 8.79 -17.06
CA THR A 213 24.13 8.41 -15.64
C THR A 213 25.58 8.40 -15.18
N MET A 214 26.54 8.58 -16.09
CA MET A 214 27.98 8.59 -15.79
C MET A 214 28.48 10.01 -15.49
N ARG A 215 29.69 10.12 -14.91
CA ARG A 215 30.38 11.42 -14.78
C ARG A 215 30.86 11.87 -16.16
N GLU A 216 30.94 13.18 -16.39
CA GLU A 216 31.26 13.77 -17.70
C GLU A 216 32.53 13.15 -18.34
N ASN A 217 33.63 13.07 -17.59
CA ASN A 217 34.88 12.46 -18.09
C ASN A 217 34.73 10.96 -18.44
N ASP A 218 33.95 10.22 -17.66
CA ASP A 218 33.73 8.78 -17.87
C ASP A 218 32.82 8.56 -19.10
N ALA A 219 31.80 9.41 -19.26
CA ALA A 219 30.88 9.38 -20.40
C ALA A 219 31.58 9.73 -21.71
N GLU A 220 32.48 10.72 -21.71
CA GLU A 220 33.25 11.09 -22.91
C GLU A 220 34.20 9.98 -23.36
N CYS A 221 34.87 9.31 -22.43
CA CYS A 221 35.72 8.16 -22.75
C CYS A 221 34.90 7.01 -23.33
N ALA A 222 33.79 6.66 -22.69
CA ALA A 222 32.90 5.60 -23.18
C ALA A 222 32.28 5.93 -24.55
N ALA A 223 31.89 7.19 -24.79
CA ALA A 223 31.35 7.63 -26.07
C ALA A 223 32.39 7.52 -27.20
N ARG A 224 33.65 7.91 -26.93
CA ARG A 224 34.76 7.74 -27.89
C ARG A 224 35.00 6.29 -28.25
N ASP A 225 34.98 5.39 -27.27
CA ASP A 225 35.16 3.96 -27.50
C ASP A 225 34.01 3.36 -28.33
N ILE A 226 32.76 3.76 -28.04
CA ILE A 226 31.58 3.33 -28.82
C ILE A 226 31.70 3.79 -30.28
N MET A 227 32.08 5.05 -30.52
CA MET A 227 32.25 5.58 -31.88
C MET A 227 33.35 4.85 -32.64
N LYS A 228 34.49 4.58 -31.98
CA LYS A 228 35.59 3.82 -32.58
C LYS A 228 35.17 2.41 -32.99
N LEU A 229 34.37 1.74 -32.16
CA LEU A 229 33.84 0.41 -32.49
C LEU A 229 32.88 0.45 -33.68
N LEU A 230 32.05 1.49 -33.79
CA LEU A 230 31.12 1.65 -34.92
C LEU A 230 31.86 1.91 -36.24
N GLU A 231 32.92 2.72 -36.23
CA GLU A 231 33.75 2.97 -37.42
C GLU A 231 34.45 1.70 -37.90
N VAL A 232 35.01 0.90 -36.99
CA VAL A 232 35.61 -0.40 -37.32
C VAL A 232 34.58 -1.36 -37.92
N TRP A 233 33.34 -1.32 -37.44
CA TRP A 233 32.26 -2.16 -37.95
C TRP A 233 31.84 -1.80 -39.38
N GLN A 234 31.82 -0.50 -39.71
CA GLN A 234 31.46 -0.04 -41.06
C GLN A 234 32.52 -0.35 -42.12
N LEU A 235 33.79 -0.51 -41.72
CA LEU A 235 34.88 -0.90 -42.62
C LEU A 235 34.94 -2.42 -42.88
N ALA A 236 34.21 -3.22 -42.10
CA ALA A 236 34.18 -4.68 -42.18
C ALA A 236 32.99 -5.25 -43.00
N THR A 237 32.09 -4.38 -43.48
CA THR A 237 30.95 -4.69 -44.36
C THR A 237 31.10 -4.00 -45.70
#